data_AF-A0A9X9F2T8-F1
#
_entry.id   AF-A0A9X9F2T8-F1
#
_cell.length_a   1.000
_cell.length_b   1.000
_cell.length_c   1.000
_cell.angle_alpha   90.00
_cell.angle_beta   90.00
_cell.angle_gamma   90.00
#
_symmetry.space_group_name_H-M   'P 1'
#
loop_
_entity.id
_entity.type
_entity.pdbx_description
1 polymer ?
#
loop_
_entity_poly.entity_id
_entity_poly.type
_entity_poly.pdbx_seq_one_letter_code
_entity_poly.pdbx_strand_id
1 'polypeptide(L)'
;MDGFETQEVIVLEKLDGENTSLYKDAIHARSLSSGHHPSRTWVKTLQGSMGYRIPEGWRICGENVYVCHSIHYTALTSYFYVFSIWNEKNECLSWDATVAWCKKLGLAHVPVLYRGPYNEKVIRS
;
A
#
# COMPACT_ATOMS: atom_id res chain seq x y z
N MET A 1 -3.11 4.32 -24.78
CA MET A 1 -3.59 4.97 -23.53
C MET A 1 -3.59 6.48 -23.78
N ASP A 2 -4.34 6.91 -24.79
CA ASP A 2 -3.98 8.14 -25.51
C ASP A 2 -4.51 9.40 -24.76
N GLY A 3 -5.36 9.20 -23.75
CA GLY A 3 -5.87 10.25 -22.88
C GLY A 3 -4.95 10.67 -21.72
N PHE A 4 -3.79 10.02 -21.54
CA PHE A 4 -2.88 10.29 -20.43
C PHE A 4 -1.56 10.96 -20.83
N GLU A 5 -1.30 11.14 -22.13
CA GLU A 5 0.01 11.59 -22.66
C GLU A 5 0.51 12.93 -22.09
N THR A 6 -0.40 13.77 -21.57
CA THR A 6 -0.07 15.05 -20.93
C THR A 6 -0.13 15.02 -19.41
N GLN A 7 -0.53 13.89 -18.82
CA GLN A 7 -0.73 13.74 -17.38
C GLN A 7 0.55 13.21 -16.71
N GLU A 8 0.83 13.71 -15.51
CA GLU A 8 1.81 13.08 -14.64
C GLU A 8 1.28 11.71 -14.18
N VAL A 9 2.11 10.68 -14.30
CA VAL A 9 1.84 9.35 -13.79
C VAL A 9 2.93 8.93 -12.80
N ILE A 10 2.54 8.07 -11.88
CA ILE A 10 3.43 7.44 -10.93
C ILE A 10 3.34 5.93 -11.16
N VAL A 11 4.47 5.32 -11.47
CA VAL A 11 4.59 3.87 -11.62
C VAL A 11 5.21 3.32 -10.35
N LEU A 12 4.52 2.39 -9.73
CA LEU A 12 4.92 1.76 -8.48
C LEU A 12 5.31 0.31 -8.73
N GLU A 13 6.26 -0.19 -7.95
CA GLU A 13 6.57 -1.60 -7.96
C GLU A 13 5.38 -2.40 -7.42
N LYS A 14 4.94 -3.39 -8.21
CA LYS A 14 3.91 -4.32 -7.77
C LYS A 14 4.55 -5.45 -6.98
N LEU A 15 4.35 -5.45 -5.68
CA LEU A 15 4.77 -6.56 -4.81
C LEU A 15 3.81 -7.76 -4.92
N ASP A 16 4.31 -8.95 -4.61
CA ASP A 16 3.59 -10.22 -4.56
C ASP A 16 3.37 -10.64 -3.10
N GLY A 17 2.25 -10.19 -2.52
CA GLY A 17 1.89 -10.48 -1.13
C GLY A 17 0.38 -10.65 -0.93
N GLU A 18 -0.06 -10.41 0.30
CA GLU A 18 -1.48 -10.35 0.65
C GLU A 18 -1.95 -8.90 0.71
N ASN A 19 -2.87 -8.54 -0.18
CA ASN A 19 -3.55 -7.25 -0.09
C ASN A 19 -4.27 -7.10 1.25
N THR A 20 -3.91 -6.04 1.98
CA THR A 20 -4.40 -5.77 3.33
C THR A 20 -4.78 -4.30 3.48
N SER A 21 -5.94 -4.05 4.10
CA SER A 21 -6.47 -2.72 4.40
C SER A 21 -6.45 -2.48 5.91
N LEU A 22 -5.88 -1.35 6.33
CA LEU A 22 -5.88 -0.88 7.71
C LEU A 22 -6.90 0.25 7.88
N TYR A 23 -7.62 0.18 8.99
CA TYR A 23 -8.55 1.20 9.47
C TYR A 23 -8.16 1.58 10.89
N LYS A 24 -8.83 2.60 11.41
CA LYS A 24 -8.59 3.09 12.77
C LYS A 24 -8.73 1.99 13.83
N ASP A 25 -9.74 1.16 13.68
CA ASP A 25 -10.18 0.15 14.64
C ASP A 25 -10.26 -1.27 14.05
N ALA A 26 -9.97 -1.43 12.76
CA ALA A 26 -10.09 -2.70 12.06
C ALA A 26 -8.95 -2.96 11.05
N ILE A 27 -8.85 -4.22 10.62
CA ILE A 27 -7.95 -4.70 9.58
C ILE A 27 -8.69 -5.74 8.72
N HIS A 28 -8.54 -5.65 7.40
CA HIS A 28 -9.11 -6.62 6.47
C HIS A 28 -8.06 -7.11 5.48
N ALA A 29 -7.87 -8.43 5.39
CA ALA A 29 -7.23 -9.06 4.24
C ALA A 29 -8.24 -9.20 3.09
N ARG A 30 -7.77 -9.30 1.84
CA ARG A 30 -8.65 -9.52 0.68
C ARG A 30 -9.41 -10.86 0.76
N SER A 31 -8.81 -11.90 1.33
CA SER A 31 -9.45 -13.22 1.42
C SER A 31 -10.51 -13.26 2.53
N LEU A 32 -11.72 -13.72 2.19
CA LEU A 32 -12.79 -14.01 3.14
C LEU A 32 -12.57 -15.33 3.90
N SER A 33 -11.82 -16.27 3.33
CA SER A 33 -11.41 -17.50 4.00
C SER A 33 -10.07 -17.27 4.68
N SER A 34 -10.09 -17.31 6.01
CA SER A 34 -8.99 -16.80 6.81
C SER A 34 -8.72 -17.73 8.00
N GLY A 35 -7.98 -18.81 7.75
CA GLY A 35 -7.31 -19.54 8.84
C GLY A 35 -6.28 -18.62 9.53
N HIS A 36 -6.05 -18.84 10.82
CA HIS A 36 -5.00 -18.12 11.56
C HIS A 36 -3.64 -18.38 10.90
N HIS A 37 -2.95 -17.32 10.45
CA HIS A 37 -1.60 -17.41 9.90
C HIS A 37 -0.68 -16.37 10.57
N PRO A 38 0.57 -16.72 10.96
CA PRO A 38 1.48 -15.82 11.67
C PRO A 38 1.76 -14.47 10.98
N SER A 39 1.69 -14.43 9.65
CA SER A 39 1.83 -13.18 8.88
C SER A 39 0.76 -12.14 9.19
N ARG A 40 -0.46 -12.58 9.51
CA ARG A 40 -1.55 -11.69 9.90
C ARG A 40 -1.35 -11.16 11.30
N THR A 41 -0.64 -11.90 12.16
CA THR A 41 -0.29 -11.44 13.51
C THR A 41 0.58 -10.19 13.44
N TRP A 42 1.56 -10.13 12.51
CA TRP A 42 2.41 -8.95 12.38
C TRP A 42 1.61 -7.71 11.95
N VAL A 43 0.84 -7.79 10.86
CA VAL A 43 0.07 -6.64 10.37
C VAL A 43 -1.06 -6.25 11.33
N LYS A 44 -1.65 -7.22 12.05
CA LYS A 44 -2.60 -6.95 13.13
C LYS A 44 -1.94 -6.23 14.30
N THR A 45 -0.70 -6.56 14.63
CA THR A 45 0.08 -5.84 15.66
C THR A 45 0.40 -4.42 15.19
N LEU A 46 0.81 -4.25 13.93
CA LEU A 46 0.98 -2.95 13.31
C LEU A 46 -0.30 -2.12 13.46
N GLN A 47 -1.45 -2.65 13.01
CA GLN A 47 -2.74 -1.98 13.15
C GLN A 47 -3.08 -1.65 14.62
N GLY A 48 -2.91 -2.58 15.56
CA GLY A 48 -3.16 -2.32 16.98
C GLY A 48 -2.26 -1.23 17.58
N SER A 49 -1.04 -1.09 17.08
CA SER A 49 -0.05 -0.11 17.58
C SER A 49 -0.22 1.30 17.03
N MET A 50 -0.76 1.47 15.82
CA MET A 50 -0.88 2.79 15.17
C MET A 50 -2.26 3.12 14.63
N GLY A 51 -3.22 2.19 14.68
CA GLY A 51 -4.56 2.34 14.11
C GLY A 51 -5.28 3.57 14.64
N TYR A 52 -5.19 3.85 15.95
CA TYR A 52 -5.79 5.04 16.56
C TYR A 52 -5.35 6.38 15.95
N ARG A 53 -4.22 6.40 15.22
CA ARG A 53 -3.67 7.58 14.53
C ARG A 53 -4.25 7.77 13.12
N ILE A 54 -4.95 6.75 12.58
CA ILE A 54 -5.67 6.81 11.31
C ILE A 54 -6.99 7.59 11.54
N PRO A 55 -7.32 8.58 10.71
CA PRO A 55 -8.59 9.29 10.85
C PRO A 55 -9.80 8.37 10.69
N GLU A 56 -10.91 8.77 11.30
CA GLU A 56 -12.17 8.03 11.19
C GLU A 56 -12.61 7.91 9.73
N GLY A 57 -13.08 6.73 9.31
CA GLY A 57 -13.53 6.48 7.93
C GLY A 57 -12.41 6.38 6.88
N TRP A 58 -11.14 6.53 7.26
CA TRP A 58 -10.02 6.40 6.32
C TRP A 58 -9.57 4.94 6.18
N ARG A 59 -9.05 4.59 5.00
CA ARG A 59 -8.50 3.27 4.67
C ARG A 59 -7.09 3.38 4.10
N ILE A 60 -6.14 2.72 4.75
CA ILE A 60 -4.77 2.57 4.23
C ILE A 60 -4.67 1.19 3.56
N CYS A 61 -4.44 1.18 2.24
CA CYS A 61 -4.30 -0.04 1.47
C CYS A 61 -2.82 -0.32 1.21
N GLY A 62 -2.39 -1.55 1.51
CA GLY A 62 -1.03 -1.99 1.25
C GLY A 62 -0.92 -3.48 0.97
N GLU A 63 0.31 -3.90 0.70
CA GLU A 63 0.68 -5.28 0.45
C GLU A 63 1.44 -5.84 1.66
N ASN A 64 0.96 -6.94 2.23
CA ASN A 64 1.65 -7.70 3.27
C ASN A 64 2.55 -8.76 2.62
N VAL A 65 3.86 -8.58 2.72
CA VAL A 65 4.88 -9.46 2.12
C VAL A 65 5.56 -10.37 3.13
N TYR A 66 5.00 -10.52 4.35
CA TYR A 66 5.56 -11.40 5.38
C TYR A 66 5.61 -12.87 4.93
N VAL A 67 4.57 -13.34 4.22
CA VAL A 67 4.58 -14.68 3.63
C VAL A 67 5.12 -14.57 2.22
N CYS A 68 6.12 -15.38 1.91
CA CYS A 68 6.50 -15.62 0.53
C CYS A 68 5.33 -16.33 -0.18
N HIS A 69 4.65 -15.64 -1.09
CA HIS A 69 3.67 -16.25 -1.98
C HIS A 69 4.39 -16.97 -3.12
N SER A 70 4.88 -16.23 -4.11
CA SER A 70 5.65 -16.79 -5.23
C SER A 70 7.05 -16.20 -5.35
N ILE A 71 7.28 -15.00 -4.81
CA ILE A 71 8.56 -14.29 -4.84
C ILE A 71 9.12 -14.15 -3.43
N HIS A 72 10.38 -14.57 -3.25
CA HIS A 72 11.11 -14.37 -2.01
C HIS A 72 11.89 -13.06 -2.04
N TYR A 73 11.55 -12.13 -1.14
CA TYR A 73 12.21 -10.85 -1.03
C TYR A 73 13.32 -10.90 0.04
N THR A 74 14.56 -10.62 -0.37
CA THR A 74 15.76 -10.72 0.50
C THR A 74 16.17 -9.39 1.13
N ALA A 75 15.70 -8.26 0.62
CA ALA A 75 16.06 -6.90 1.06
C ALA A 75 14.84 -6.09 1.50
N LEU A 76 13.98 -6.70 2.33
CA LEU A 76 12.79 -6.04 2.85
C LEU A 76 13.14 -4.99 3.92
N THR A 77 12.59 -3.79 3.76
CA THR A 77 12.65 -2.69 4.74
C THR A 77 11.43 -2.67 5.68
N SER A 78 10.37 -3.41 5.33
CA SER A 78 9.11 -3.58 6.08
C SER A 78 8.44 -4.89 5.64
N TYR A 79 7.43 -5.35 6.38
CA TYR A 79 6.54 -6.43 5.95
C TYR A 79 5.20 -5.94 5.39
N PHE A 80 4.92 -4.63 5.49
CA PHE A 80 3.75 -3.99 4.91
C PHE A 80 4.14 -2.73 4.14
N TYR A 81 3.71 -2.66 2.88
CA TYR A 81 4.00 -1.56 1.97
C TYR A 81 2.71 -0.93 1.44
N VAL A 82 2.50 0.34 1.76
CA VAL A 82 1.33 1.11 1.33
C VAL A 82 1.41 1.42 -0.16
N PHE A 83 0.30 1.24 -0.88
CA PHE A 83 0.18 1.64 -2.30
C PHE A 83 -0.96 2.63 -2.55
N SER A 84 -1.93 2.77 -1.64
CA SER A 84 -2.95 3.83 -1.72
C SER A 84 -3.58 4.14 -0.35
N ILE A 85 -4.08 5.36 -0.18
CA ILE A 85 -4.84 5.79 1.00
C ILE A 85 -6.14 6.44 0.51
N TRP A 86 -7.24 6.12 1.19
CA TRP A 86 -8.58 6.61 0.87
C TRP A 86 -9.17 7.34 2.07
N ASN A 87 -9.82 8.48 1.82
CA ASN A 87 -10.47 9.27 2.87
C ASN A 87 -11.89 8.78 3.18
N GLU A 88 -12.56 9.45 4.11
CA GLU A 88 -13.93 9.14 4.55
C GLU A 88 -14.99 9.30 3.45
N LYS A 89 -14.68 10.04 2.37
CA LYS A 89 -15.53 10.23 1.21
C LYS A 89 -15.28 9.18 0.12
N ASN A 90 -14.44 8.18 0.42
CA ASN A 90 -13.98 7.17 -0.53
C ASN A 90 -13.28 7.79 -1.76
N GLU A 91 -12.51 8.85 -1.53
CA GLU A 91 -11.62 9.45 -2.52
C GLU A 91 -10.19 8.96 -2.29
N CYS A 92 -9.54 8.51 -3.36
CA CYS A 92 -8.13 8.14 -3.31
C CYS A 92 -7.28 9.42 -3.19
N LEU A 93 -6.38 9.46 -2.21
CA LEU A 93 -5.46 10.57 -2.06
C LEU A 93 -4.46 10.61 -3.22
N SER A 94 -3.93 11.81 -3.51
CA SER A 94 -2.79 11.94 -4.41
C SER A 94 -1.59 11.15 -3.88
N TRP A 95 -0.65 10.82 -4.77
CA TRP A 95 0.55 10.11 -4.36
C TRP A 95 1.37 10.89 -3.33
N ASP A 96 1.52 12.21 -3.51
CA ASP A 96 2.24 13.07 -2.55
C ASP A 96 1.58 13.08 -1.16
N ALA A 97 0.24 13.14 -1.12
CA ALA A 97 -0.50 13.04 0.14
C ALA A 97 -0.32 11.64 0.77
N THR A 98 -0.32 10.59 -0.04
CA THR A 98 -0.06 9.21 0.41
C THR A 98 1.32 9.08 1.05
N VAL A 99 2.37 9.60 0.41
CA VAL A 99 3.75 9.60 0.93
C VAL A 99 3.85 10.42 2.22
N ALA A 100 3.22 11.59 2.27
CA ALA A 100 3.20 12.42 3.47
C ALA A 100 2.54 11.71 4.67
N TRP A 101 1.43 10.99 4.44
CA TRP A 101 0.79 10.17 5.46
C TRP A 101 1.62 8.97 5.88
N CYS A 102 2.26 8.27 4.93
CA CYS A 102 3.18 7.18 5.23
C CYS A 102 4.31 7.66 6.16
N LYS A 103 4.94 8.80 5.84
CA LYS A 103 5.96 9.44 6.69
C LYS A 103 5.41 9.79 8.08
N LYS A 104 4.23 10.40 8.16
CA LYS A 104 3.59 10.77 9.43
C LYS A 104 3.33 9.54 10.30
N LEU A 105 2.88 8.45 9.70
CA LEU A 105 2.50 7.23 10.41
C LEU A 105 3.67 6.27 10.68
N GLY A 106 4.82 6.48 10.02
CA GLY A 106 5.97 5.58 10.10
C GLY A 106 5.79 4.31 9.27
N LEU A 107 5.03 4.40 8.18
CA LEU A 107 4.76 3.28 7.26
C LEU A 107 5.67 3.38 6.03
N ALA A 108 6.11 2.23 5.52
CA ALA A 108 6.74 2.13 4.22
C ALA A 108 5.67 2.17 3.11
N HIS A 109 5.99 2.80 1.99
CA HIS A 109 5.19 2.71 0.76
C HIS A 109 5.94 1.86 -0.27
N VAL A 110 5.21 1.30 -1.25
CA VAL A 110 5.82 0.56 -2.36
C VAL A 110 6.84 1.45 -3.11
N PRO A 111 7.94 0.87 -3.63
CA PRO A 111 8.94 1.63 -4.38
C PRO A 111 8.33 2.35 -5.59
N VAL A 112 8.82 3.56 -5.86
CA VAL A 112 8.47 4.33 -7.06
C VAL A 112 9.49 3.98 -8.15
N LEU A 113 9.01 3.41 -9.25
CA LEU A 113 9.81 3.07 -10.42
C LEU A 113 9.91 4.26 -11.40
N TYR A 114 8.85 5.07 -11.48
CA TYR A 114 8.80 6.24 -12.35
C TYR A 114 7.84 7.30 -11.80
N ARG A 115 8.18 8.58 -12.00
CA ARG A 115 7.26 9.72 -11.85
C ARG A 115 7.56 10.73 -12.95
N GLY A 116 6.53 11.12 -13.70
CA GLY A 116 6.65 12.10 -14.77
C GLY A 116 5.51 11.98 -15.78
N PRO A 117 5.58 12.70 -16.91
CA PRO A 117 4.57 12.62 -17.96
C PRO A 117 4.38 11.19 -18.47
N TYR A 118 3.15 10.76 -18.74
CA TYR A 118 2.92 9.43 -19.30
C TYR A 118 3.70 9.26 -20.62
N ASN A 119 4.61 8.29 -20.62
CA ASN A 119 5.33 7.87 -21.81
C ASN A 119 5.50 6.35 -21.78
N GLU A 120 4.69 5.66 -22.57
CA GLU A 120 4.65 4.19 -22.58
C GLU A 120 6.02 3.55 -22.90
N LYS A 121 6.83 4.19 -23.75
CA LYS A 121 8.16 3.67 -24.11
C LYS A 121 9.13 3.71 -22.94
N VAL A 122 9.04 4.75 -22.11
CA VAL A 122 9.89 4.91 -20.91
C VAL A 122 9.41 3.98 -19.78
N ILE A 123 8.09 3.75 -19.68
CA ILE A 123 7.52 2.93 -18.61
C ILE A 123 7.74 1.42 -18.85
N ARG A 124 7.85 0.98 -20.11
CA ARG A 124 8.01 -0.44 -20.47
C ARG A 124 9.46 -0.94 -20.59
N SER A 125 10.46 -0.05 -20.55
CA SER A 125 11.88 -0.40 -20.66
C SER A 125 12.43 -1.00 -19.38
#